data_AF-A0A399ZXL9-F1
#
_entry.id   AF-A0A399ZXL9-F1
#
_cell.length_a   1.000
_cell.length_b   1.000
_cell.length_c   1.000
_cell.angle_alpha   90.00
_cell.angle_beta   90.00
_cell.angle_gamma   90.00
#
_symmetry.space_group_name_H-M   'P 1'
#
loop_
_entity.id
_entity.type
_entity.pdbx_description
1 polymer ?
#
loop_
_entity_poly.entity_id
_entity_poly.type
_entity_poly.pdbx_seq_one_letter_code
_entity_poly.pdbx_strand_id
1 'polypeptide(L)'
;MVFASTSDGSPSATRPLPGLGPRHKWRRHGSKWRKPTMRTLESLMSELAKPFHPASVTWKPGAVAKGGGKALALAYADLRAYQNRLDEVAGADWSVRYVPWGDRIICELTICGVTRTSTGEADSQSERSEIAGTAAEAQAFKRACAMFGLGRYLYNLPSTWAEYDSERKQFTEPAKAKLLGILMQHYRQATGRAPETGGDTGDAVSEATRKHLHALGTELYGEQWDAVRHRNVRRVTGGRTESSADLTEAEAQRLIDGMNTLKRQRAAANHQRVAA
;
A
#
# COMPACT_ATOMS: atom_id res chain seq x y z
N MET A 1 26.68 -54.84 37.08
CA MET A 1 25.25 -54.62 36.77
C MET A 1 24.86 -53.31 37.46
N VAL A 2 24.92 -52.19 36.74
CA VAL A 2 24.58 -50.85 37.24
C VAL A 2 23.48 -50.35 36.32
N PHE A 3 22.25 -50.24 36.81
CA PHE A 3 21.14 -49.68 36.04
C PHE A 3 20.97 -48.21 36.39
N ALA A 4 21.18 -47.36 35.39
CA ALA A 4 20.81 -45.96 35.39
C ALA A 4 19.28 -45.84 35.24
N SER A 5 18.65 -45.00 36.06
CA SER A 5 17.25 -44.60 35.88
C SER A 5 17.18 -43.07 35.89
N THR A 6 17.17 -42.48 34.70
CA THR A 6 16.78 -41.09 34.48
C THR A 6 15.26 -41.00 34.56
N SER A 7 14.74 -40.33 35.58
CA SER A 7 13.30 -40.03 35.71
C SER A 7 12.93 -38.88 34.77
N ASP A 8 12.10 -39.20 33.79
CA ASP A 8 11.50 -38.29 32.82
C ASP A 8 10.37 -37.50 33.50
N GLY A 9 10.61 -36.22 33.79
CA GLY A 9 9.67 -35.35 34.50
C GLY A 9 8.63 -34.75 33.56
N SER A 10 7.57 -35.51 33.25
CA SER A 10 6.37 -34.96 32.61
C SER A 10 5.50 -34.20 33.62
N PRO A 11 5.25 -32.89 33.48
CA PRO A 11 4.35 -32.18 34.38
C PRO A 11 2.88 -32.52 34.03
N SER A 12 2.16 -33.00 35.05
CA SER A 12 0.75 -33.42 34.97
C SER A 12 -0.17 -32.31 34.44
N ALA A 13 -1.13 -32.69 33.60
CA ALA A 13 -2.15 -31.82 33.06
C ALA A 13 -3.18 -31.40 34.14
N THR A 14 -2.94 -30.30 34.85
CA THR A 14 -3.95 -29.65 35.69
C THR A 14 -4.68 -28.56 34.90
N ARG A 15 -6.01 -28.70 34.83
CA ARG A 15 -6.97 -27.78 34.19
C ARG A 15 -7.05 -26.45 34.97
N PRO A 16 -7.00 -25.26 34.34
CA PRO A 16 -7.27 -24.01 35.06
C PRO A 16 -8.77 -23.89 35.38
N LEU A 17 -9.11 -23.42 36.58
CA LEU A 17 -10.47 -23.10 37.02
C LEU A 17 -10.99 -21.81 36.35
N PRO A 18 -12.31 -21.63 36.16
CA PRO A 18 -12.85 -20.51 35.40
C PRO A 18 -13.12 -19.29 36.31
N GLY A 19 -12.55 -18.12 35.95
CA GLY A 19 -12.96 -16.84 36.53
C GLY A 19 -12.00 -15.69 36.27
N LEU A 20 -12.49 -14.66 35.55
CA LEU A 20 -11.99 -13.28 35.45
C LEU A 20 -10.69 -13.02 34.64
N GLY A 21 -10.85 -12.75 33.34
CA GLY A 21 -9.85 -12.17 32.44
C GLY A 21 -10.23 -12.36 30.95
N PRO A 22 -9.86 -11.46 30.02
CA PRO A 22 -10.32 -11.50 28.64
C PRO A 22 -10.00 -12.85 28.01
N ARG A 23 -11.01 -13.45 27.38
CA ARG A 23 -11.02 -14.87 26.96
C ARG A 23 -9.97 -15.12 25.87
N HIS A 24 -8.71 -15.34 26.26
CA HIS A 24 -7.70 -15.94 25.41
C HIS A 24 -8.08 -17.40 25.17
N LYS A 25 -8.97 -17.64 24.19
CA LYS A 25 -9.45 -18.96 23.84
C LYS A 25 -8.29 -19.77 23.25
N TRP A 26 -7.72 -20.65 24.06
CA TRP A 26 -6.82 -21.69 23.59
C TRP A 26 -7.52 -22.51 22.49
N ARG A 27 -6.90 -22.65 21.31
CA ARG A 27 -7.38 -23.55 20.25
C ARG A 27 -6.62 -24.86 20.32
N ARG A 28 -7.35 -25.97 20.32
CA ARG A 28 -6.80 -27.32 20.26
C ARG A 28 -6.56 -27.70 18.81
N HIS A 29 -5.33 -28.04 18.44
CA HIS A 29 -4.99 -28.58 17.13
C HIS A 29 -4.37 -29.98 17.34
N GLY A 30 -5.17 -31.02 17.10
CA GLY A 30 -4.79 -32.40 17.43
C GLY A 30 -4.65 -32.64 18.94
N SER A 31 -3.54 -33.27 19.35
CA SER A 31 -3.23 -33.64 20.75
C SER A 31 -2.43 -32.59 21.54
N LYS A 32 -2.11 -31.43 20.94
CA LYS A 32 -1.30 -30.38 21.60
C LYS A 32 -2.06 -29.06 21.73
N TRP A 33 -1.99 -28.47 22.91
CA TRP A 33 -2.44 -27.10 23.17
C TRP A 33 -1.36 -26.13 22.69
N ARG A 34 -1.71 -25.21 21.78
CA ARG A 34 -0.83 -24.11 21.37
C ARG A 34 -1.41 -22.80 21.90
N LYS A 35 -0.58 -21.98 22.55
CA LYS A 35 -0.92 -20.57 22.80
C LYS A 35 -1.10 -19.90 21.44
N PRO A 36 -2.15 -19.07 21.23
CA PRO A 36 -2.15 -18.14 20.11
C PRO A 36 -0.88 -17.30 20.24
N THR A 37 0.02 -17.38 19.26
CA THR A 37 1.16 -16.48 19.20
C THR A 37 0.61 -15.09 18.87
N MET A 38 0.31 -14.30 19.90
CA MET A 38 0.12 -12.86 19.73
C MET A 38 1.44 -12.31 19.21
N ARG A 39 1.46 -11.76 17.99
CA ARG A 39 2.64 -11.04 17.50
C ARG A 39 2.82 -9.82 18.39
N THR A 40 4.02 -9.61 18.90
CA THR A 40 4.34 -8.40 19.70
C THR A 40 4.66 -7.26 18.74
N LEU A 41 4.41 -6.01 19.15
CA LEU A 41 4.80 -4.84 18.36
C LEU A 41 6.28 -4.90 17.97
N GLU A 42 7.15 -5.28 18.92
CA GLU A 42 8.59 -5.42 18.70
C GLU A 42 8.91 -6.35 17.52
N SER A 43 8.21 -7.49 17.42
CA SER A 43 8.38 -8.42 16.29
C SER A 43 7.92 -7.87 14.93
N LEU A 44 7.06 -6.87 14.91
CA LEU A 44 6.53 -6.25 13.68
C LEU A 44 7.33 -5.02 13.24
N MET A 45 8.09 -4.38 14.13
CA MET A 45 8.76 -3.11 13.83
C MET A 45 9.73 -3.22 12.65
N SER A 46 10.44 -4.34 12.50
CA SER A 46 11.35 -4.55 11.36
C SER A 46 10.60 -4.64 10.02
N GLU A 47 9.47 -5.35 9.99
CA GLU A 47 8.63 -5.51 8.79
C GLU A 47 7.93 -4.22 8.39
N LEU A 48 7.43 -3.46 9.37
CA LEU A 48 6.86 -2.13 9.14
C LEU A 48 7.90 -1.14 8.59
N ALA A 49 9.14 -1.23 9.06
CA ALA A 49 10.22 -0.33 8.64
C ALA A 49 10.78 -0.62 7.23
N LYS A 50 10.50 -1.80 6.64
CA LYS A 50 10.95 -2.12 5.27
C LYS A 50 10.46 -1.06 4.28
N PRO A 51 11.30 -0.62 3.33
CA PRO A 51 10.91 0.40 2.36
C PRO A 51 9.70 -0.06 1.52
N PHE A 52 8.96 0.92 1.01
CA PHE A 52 7.96 0.64 -0.02
C PHE A 52 8.67 0.23 -1.30
N HIS A 53 7.98 -0.58 -2.12
CA HIS A 53 8.45 -0.82 -3.47
C HIS A 53 8.59 0.52 -4.22
N PRO A 54 9.66 0.75 -5.02
CA PRO A 54 9.88 2.05 -5.67
C PRO A 54 8.69 2.51 -6.53
N ALA A 55 7.93 1.57 -7.13
CA ALA A 55 6.73 1.89 -7.92
C ALA A 55 5.57 2.48 -7.08
N SER A 56 5.57 2.31 -5.76
CA SER A 56 4.59 2.89 -4.84
C SER A 56 4.99 4.28 -4.34
N VAL A 57 6.17 4.77 -4.73
CA VAL A 57 6.71 6.07 -4.33
C VAL A 57 6.78 6.98 -5.56
N THR A 58 6.23 8.18 -5.42
CA THR A 58 6.33 9.26 -6.39
C THR A 58 7.05 10.45 -5.78
N TRP A 59 7.43 11.43 -6.61
CA TRP A 59 8.06 12.66 -6.18
C TRP A 59 7.13 13.84 -6.44
N LYS A 60 6.83 14.62 -5.40
CA LYS A 60 6.03 15.84 -5.50
C LYS A 60 6.93 17.08 -5.43
N PRO A 61 6.62 18.14 -6.21
CA PRO A 61 7.30 19.41 -6.07
C PRO A 61 6.94 20.05 -4.73
N GLY A 62 7.96 20.43 -3.96
CA GLY A 62 7.85 21.27 -2.77
C GLY A 62 8.12 22.73 -3.12
N ALA A 63 9.15 23.31 -2.50
CA ALA A 63 9.60 24.67 -2.82
C ALA A 63 10.12 24.77 -4.27
N VAL A 64 9.69 25.80 -5.00
CA VAL A 64 10.17 26.10 -6.36
C VAL A 64 11.23 27.20 -6.29
N ALA A 65 12.34 27.02 -7.00
CA ALA A 65 13.45 27.96 -7.01
C ALA A 65 13.07 29.27 -7.69
N LYS A 66 13.75 30.36 -7.32
CA LYS A 66 13.62 31.65 -7.99
C LYS A 66 14.01 31.47 -9.47
N GLY A 67 13.08 31.72 -10.39
CA GLY A 67 13.24 31.46 -11.82
C GLY A 67 12.57 30.19 -12.35
N GLY A 68 11.92 29.39 -11.49
CA GLY A 68 10.98 28.34 -11.92
C GLY A 68 11.59 27.04 -12.47
N GLY A 69 12.87 27.00 -12.85
CA GLY A 69 13.48 25.83 -13.50
C GLY A 69 13.86 24.66 -12.59
N LYS A 70 13.74 24.80 -11.27
CA LYS A 70 14.02 23.72 -10.29
C LYS A 70 13.01 23.73 -9.16
N ALA A 71 12.72 22.55 -8.63
CA ALA A 71 11.91 22.39 -7.42
C ALA A 71 12.55 21.38 -6.46
N LEU A 72 12.31 21.55 -5.16
CA LEU A 72 12.66 20.57 -4.14
C LEU A 72 11.77 19.34 -4.33
N ALA A 73 12.39 18.18 -4.55
CA ALA A 73 11.70 16.92 -4.72
C ALA A 73 11.38 16.29 -3.36
N LEU A 74 10.09 16.11 -3.09
CA LEU A 74 9.57 15.49 -1.88
C LEU A 74 9.05 14.08 -2.21
N ALA A 75 9.69 13.06 -1.66
CA ALA A 75 9.22 11.69 -1.83
C ALA A 75 7.87 11.49 -1.14
N TYR A 76 6.96 10.82 -1.83
CA TYR A 76 5.58 10.65 -1.40
C TYR A 76 5.10 9.25 -1.76
N ALA A 77 4.55 8.54 -0.78
CA ALA A 77 3.76 7.33 -1.02
C ALA A 77 2.28 7.63 -0.74
N ASP A 78 1.41 7.03 -1.55
CA ASP A 78 -0.04 7.11 -1.40
C ASP A 78 -0.49 6.44 -0.10
N LEU A 79 -1.62 6.90 0.45
CA LEU A 79 -2.18 6.38 1.71
C LEU A 79 -2.40 4.86 1.67
N ARG A 80 -2.81 4.32 0.51
CA ARG A 80 -3.04 2.88 0.34
C ARG A 80 -1.78 2.04 0.53
N ALA A 81 -0.60 2.57 0.21
CA ALA A 81 0.66 1.86 0.43
C ALA A 81 0.90 1.60 1.94
N TYR A 82 0.49 2.54 2.79
CA TYR A 82 0.58 2.41 4.24
C TYR A 82 -0.45 1.41 4.76
N GLN A 83 -1.71 1.55 4.35
CA GLN A 83 -2.81 0.67 4.75
C GLN A 83 -2.52 -0.79 4.35
N ASN A 84 -2.11 -1.03 3.10
CA ASN A 84 -1.77 -2.37 2.64
C ASN A 84 -0.62 -2.99 3.46
N ARG A 85 0.41 -2.22 3.83
CA ARG A 85 1.51 -2.73 4.67
C ARG A 85 1.04 -3.02 6.10
N LEU A 86 0.13 -2.22 6.66
CA LEU A 86 -0.47 -2.50 7.97
C LEU A 86 -1.31 -3.79 7.92
N ASP A 87 -2.13 -3.97 6.88
CA ASP A 87 -2.91 -5.19 6.69
C ASP A 87 -2.01 -6.43 6.51
N GLU A 88 -0.93 -6.31 5.74
CA GLU A 88 0.04 -7.39 5.52
C GLU A 88 0.77 -7.79 6.81
N VAL A 89 1.22 -6.81 7.60
CA VAL A 89 2.12 -7.03 8.74
C VAL A 89 1.36 -7.26 10.05
N ALA A 90 0.35 -6.45 10.32
CA ALA A 90 -0.44 -6.46 11.55
C ALA A 90 -1.82 -7.13 11.40
N GLY A 91 -2.35 -7.27 10.19
CA GLY A 91 -3.65 -7.90 9.95
C GLY A 91 -4.77 -7.18 10.70
N ALA A 92 -5.53 -7.88 11.54
CA ALA A 92 -6.60 -7.27 12.32
C ALA A 92 -6.13 -6.55 13.59
N ASP A 93 -4.83 -6.60 13.91
CA ASP A 93 -4.27 -6.04 15.15
C ASP A 93 -3.89 -4.55 15.04
N TRP A 94 -4.39 -3.84 14.02
CA TRP A 94 -4.24 -2.39 13.91
C TRP A 94 -5.60 -1.66 13.83
N SER A 95 -5.64 -0.44 14.36
CA SER A 95 -6.81 0.43 14.27
C SER A 95 -6.39 1.90 14.23
N VAL A 96 -7.26 2.75 13.69
CA VAL A 96 -7.03 4.19 13.61
C VAL A 96 -8.24 4.94 14.16
N ARG A 97 -7.97 6.03 14.89
CA ARG A 97 -8.97 6.99 15.33
C ARG A 97 -8.49 8.41 15.03
N TYR A 98 -9.40 9.28 14.62
CA TYR A 98 -9.12 10.69 14.38
C TYR A 98 -9.85 11.57 15.39
N VAL A 99 -9.15 12.57 15.90
CA VAL A 99 -9.66 13.54 16.87
C VAL A 99 -9.50 14.95 16.29
N PRO A 100 -10.57 15.75 16.20
CA PRO A 100 -10.47 17.16 15.83
C PRO A 100 -9.63 17.94 16.83
N TRP A 101 -8.77 18.84 16.35
CA TRP A 101 -7.95 19.72 17.20
C TRP A 101 -7.80 21.10 16.55
N GLY A 102 -8.82 21.94 16.68
CA GLY A 102 -8.91 23.21 15.95
C GLY A 102 -8.87 22.96 14.45
N ASP A 103 -7.99 23.65 13.73
CA ASP A 103 -7.79 23.47 12.29
C ASP A 103 -6.89 22.27 11.93
N ARG A 104 -6.52 21.47 12.95
CA ARG A 104 -5.68 20.27 12.82
C ARG A 104 -6.48 19.02 13.12
N ILE A 105 -5.95 17.88 12.67
CA ILE A 105 -6.46 16.56 13.01
C ILE A 105 -5.36 15.79 13.74
N ILE A 106 -5.70 15.20 14.89
CA ILE A 106 -4.85 14.21 15.56
C ILE A 106 -5.23 12.83 15.04
N CYS A 107 -4.26 12.08 14.56
CA CYS A 107 -4.38 10.66 14.25
C CYS A 107 -3.82 9.84 15.41
N GLU A 108 -4.62 8.90 15.92
CA GLU A 108 -4.26 7.89 16.91
C GLU A 108 -4.18 6.54 16.19
N LEU A 109 -2.96 6.08 15.87
CA LEU A 109 -2.73 4.78 15.25
C LEU A 109 -2.32 3.77 16.32
N THR A 110 -3.08 2.69 16.44
CA THR A 110 -2.82 1.60 17.37
C THR A 110 -2.39 0.36 16.61
N ILE A 111 -1.27 -0.25 17.01
CA ILE A 111 -0.77 -1.53 16.46
C ILE A 111 -0.42 -2.44 17.62
N CYS A 112 -0.99 -3.66 17.64
CA CYS A 112 -0.83 -4.65 18.70
C CYS A 112 -1.07 -4.05 20.11
N GLY A 113 -2.07 -3.18 20.24
CA GLY A 113 -2.46 -2.53 21.50
C GLY A 113 -1.60 -1.33 21.92
N VAL A 114 -0.59 -0.94 21.14
CA VAL A 114 0.23 0.25 21.41
C VAL A 114 -0.21 1.38 20.49
N THR A 115 -0.59 2.51 21.07
CA THR A 115 -1.01 3.70 20.32
C THR A 115 0.14 4.70 20.20
N ARG A 116 0.37 5.20 18.98
CA ARG A 116 1.21 6.38 18.72
C ARG A 116 0.39 7.42 17.97
N THR A 117 0.65 8.68 18.28
CA THR A 117 -0.15 9.79 17.78
C THR A 117 0.70 10.74 16.96
N SER A 118 0.07 11.40 16.00
CA SER A 118 0.64 12.55 15.31
C SER A 118 -0.46 13.43 14.75
N THR A 119 -0.09 14.67 14.42
CA THR A 119 -1.01 15.66 13.87
C THR A 119 -0.83 15.85 12.37
N GLY A 120 -1.91 16.27 11.72
CA GLY A 120 -1.92 16.74 10.36
C GLY A 120 -2.67 18.06 10.23
N GLU A 121 -2.25 18.86 9.27
CA GLU A 121 -2.84 20.15 8.93
C GLU A 121 -3.02 20.24 7.41
N ALA A 122 -4.03 20.98 6.97
CA ALA A 122 -4.14 21.36 5.58
C ALA A 122 -2.98 22.32 5.25
N ASP A 123 -2.32 22.12 4.11
CA ASP A 123 -1.39 23.12 3.60
C ASP A 123 -2.14 24.27 2.90
N SER A 124 -1.47 25.41 2.71
CA SER A 124 -2.06 26.62 2.09
C SER A 124 -2.54 26.43 0.64
N GLN A 125 -2.19 25.31 0.00
CA GLN A 125 -2.74 24.92 -1.30
C GLN A 125 -4.07 24.16 -1.15
N SER A 126 -4.15 23.27 -0.16
CA SER A 126 -5.32 22.45 0.14
C SER A 126 -6.39 23.18 0.96
N GLU A 127 -6.04 24.18 1.78
CA GLU A 127 -6.97 25.03 2.53
C GLU A 127 -7.99 25.74 1.63
N ARG A 128 -7.59 26.05 0.39
CA ARG A 128 -8.46 26.68 -0.62
C ARG A 128 -9.31 25.69 -1.40
N SER A 129 -9.30 24.41 -1.02
CA SER A 129 -9.99 23.33 -1.71
C SER A 129 -10.90 22.56 -0.75
N GLU A 130 -11.95 21.95 -1.29
CA GLU A 130 -12.86 21.05 -0.55
C GLU A 130 -12.14 19.80 0.03
N ILE A 131 -10.85 19.62 -0.31
CA ILE A 131 -10.02 18.47 0.00
C ILE A 131 -9.19 18.68 1.28
N ALA A 132 -9.23 19.89 1.88
CA ALA A 132 -8.43 20.28 3.05
C ALA A 132 -8.47 19.25 4.19
N GLY A 133 -9.67 18.78 4.56
CA GLY A 133 -9.84 17.78 5.62
C GLY A 133 -9.15 16.45 5.32
N THR A 134 -9.29 15.96 4.08
CA THR A 134 -8.65 14.69 3.67
C THR A 134 -7.13 14.81 3.56
N ALA A 135 -6.62 15.99 3.21
CA ALA A 135 -5.18 16.25 3.17
C ALA A 135 -4.58 16.24 4.59
N ALA A 136 -5.25 16.89 5.55
CA ALA A 136 -4.88 16.88 6.95
C ALA A 136 -4.92 15.46 7.54
N GLU A 137 -5.98 14.70 7.27
CA GLU A 137 -6.13 13.31 7.71
C GLU A 137 -4.99 12.43 7.19
N ALA A 138 -4.73 12.47 5.88
CA ALA A 138 -3.66 11.69 5.26
C ALA A 138 -2.27 12.08 5.79
N GLN A 139 -2.05 13.37 6.08
CA GLN A 139 -0.80 13.84 6.67
C GLN A 139 -0.63 13.30 8.10
N ALA A 140 -1.68 13.39 8.93
CA ALA A 140 -1.68 12.90 10.30
C ALA A 140 -1.40 11.39 10.35
N PHE A 141 -2.09 10.62 9.50
CA PHE A 141 -1.95 9.16 9.41
C PHE A 141 -0.53 8.73 9.05
N LYS A 142 0.06 9.32 8.01
CA LYS A 142 1.42 8.96 7.58
C LYS A 142 2.48 9.32 8.62
N ARG A 143 2.30 10.43 9.35
CA ARG A 143 3.20 10.79 10.45
C ARG A 143 3.05 9.83 11.63
N ALA A 144 1.83 9.42 11.98
CA ALA A 144 1.59 8.39 13.00
C ALA A 144 2.21 7.04 12.59
N CYS A 145 2.11 6.64 11.31
CA CYS A 145 2.80 5.47 10.76
C CYS A 145 4.33 5.58 10.90
N ALA A 146 4.90 6.75 10.62
CA ALA A 146 6.35 6.98 10.72
C ALA A 146 6.87 6.77 12.15
N MET A 147 6.04 7.03 13.16
CA MET A 147 6.39 6.73 14.54
C MET A 147 6.63 5.24 14.76
N PHE A 148 5.96 4.34 14.02
CA PHE A 148 6.20 2.89 14.01
C PHE A 148 7.29 2.43 13.02
N GLY A 149 7.97 3.36 12.35
CA GLY A 149 8.96 3.08 11.31
C GLY A 149 8.39 2.97 9.90
N LEU A 150 7.08 2.81 9.75
CA LEU A 150 6.41 2.68 8.47
C LEU A 150 6.47 3.98 7.66
N GLY A 151 7.13 3.93 6.50
CA GLY A 151 7.35 5.09 5.64
C GLY A 151 8.33 6.12 6.19
N ARG A 152 8.93 5.88 7.38
CA ARG A 152 9.86 6.83 8.02
C ARG A 152 11.08 7.13 7.15
N TYR A 153 11.55 6.14 6.38
CA TYR A 153 12.70 6.30 5.49
C TYR A 153 12.50 7.39 4.42
N LEU A 154 11.25 7.69 4.02
CA LEU A 154 10.96 8.74 3.04
C LEU A 154 11.41 10.13 3.52
N TYR A 155 11.40 10.38 4.83
CA TYR A 155 11.90 11.61 5.45
C TYR A 155 13.43 11.68 5.49
N ASN A 156 14.10 10.52 5.38
CA ASN A 156 15.56 10.40 5.43
C ASN A 156 16.19 10.39 4.03
N LEU A 157 15.38 10.37 2.96
CA LEU A 157 15.88 10.50 1.60
C LEU A 157 16.54 11.87 1.39
N PRO A 158 17.59 11.97 0.55
CA PRO A 158 18.31 13.21 0.36
C PRO A 158 17.42 14.29 -0.25
N SER A 159 17.43 15.48 0.37
CA SER A 159 16.80 16.70 -0.17
C SER A 159 17.39 17.04 -1.54
N THR A 160 16.64 16.77 -2.60
CA THR A 160 17.13 16.89 -3.98
C THR A 160 16.41 18.01 -4.71
N TRP A 161 17.14 19.04 -5.13
CA TRP A 161 16.63 20.02 -6.09
C TRP A 161 16.74 19.44 -7.50
N ALA A 162 15.59 19.22 -8.13
CA ALA A 162 15.48 18.57 -9.43
C ALA A 162 14.93 19.54 -10.47
N GLU A 163 15.28 19.30 -11.73
CA GLU A 163 14.81 20.11 -12.87
C GLU A 163 13.28 20.02 -12.98
N TYR A 164 12.65 21.17 -13.08
CA TYR A 164 11.21 21.33 -12.95
C TYR A 164 10.68 22.20 -14.08
N ASP A 165 9.60 21.72 -14.69
CA ASP A 165 8.82 22.44 -15.69
C ASP A 165 7.71 23.19 -14.95
N SER A 166 7.84 24.52 -14.89
CA SER A 166 6.89 25.38 -14.19
C SER A 166 5.54 25.49 -14.89
N GLU A 167 5.50 25.35 -16.22
CA GLU A 167 4.26 25.41 -16.99
C GLU A 167 3.44 24.13 -16.77
N ARG A 168 4.11 22.97 -16.86
CA ARG A 168 3.47 21.65 -16.68
C ARG A 168 3.35 21.24 -15.21
N LYS A 169 3.93 22.02 -14.30
CA LYS A 169 3.97 21.79 -12.85
C LYS A 169 4.48 20.40 -12.45
N GLN A 170 5.52 19.93 -13.12
CA GLN A 170 6.08 18.60 -12.92
C GLN A 170 7.59 18.58 -13.13
N PHE A 171 8.27 17.57 -12.57
CA PHE A 171 9.67 17.30 -12.89
C PHE A 171 9.83 16.87 -14.36
N THR A 172 10.98 17.21 -14.95
CA THR A 172 11.34 16.75 -16.30
C THR A 172 11.58 15.24 -16.32
N GLU A 173 11.49 14.59 -17.48
CA GLU A 173 11.77 13.14 -17.57
C GLU A 173 13.20 12.76 -17.12
N PRO A 174 14.26 13.51 -17.48
CA PRO A 174 15.60 13.28 -16.93
C PRO A 174 15.67 13.41 -15.40
N ALA A 175 14.98 14.41 -14.84
CA ALA A 175 14.88 14.57 -13.39
C ALA A 175 14.17 13.39 -12.73
N LYS A 176 13.04 12.93 -13.30
CA LYS A 176 12.32 11.74 -12.80
C LYS A 176 13.20 10.49 -12.80
N ALA A 177 13.97 10.26 -13.87
CA ALA A 177 14.89 9.14 -13.95
C ALA A 177 15.97 9.18 -12.85
N LYS A 178 16.55 10.36 -12.59
CA LYS A 178 17.52 10.56 -11.50
C LYS A 178 16.89 10.30 -10.12
N LEU A 179 15.70 10.84 -9.88
CA LEU A 179 14.97 10.68 -8.62
C LEU A 179 14.57 9.21 -8.39
N LEU A 180 14.20 8.48 -9.46
CA LEU A 180 13.98 7.04 -9.40
C LEU A 180 15.26 6.27 -9.05
N GLY A 181 16.42 6.67 -9.59
CA GLY A 181 17.71 6.10 -9.24
C GLY A 181 18.02 6.19 -7.74
N ILE A 182 17.71 7.32 -7.10
CA ILE A 182 17.87 7.51 -5.65
C ILE A 182 16.99 6.51 -4.88
N LEU A 183 15.72 6.36 -5.27
CA LEU A 183 14.81 5.40 -4.63
C LEU A 183 15.29 3.95 -4.80
N MET A 184 15.70 3.58 -6.01
CA MET A 184 16.19 2.23 -6.31
C MET A 184 17.45 1.89 -5.52
N GLN A 185 18.39 2.84 -5.40
CA GLN A 185 19.60 2.66 -4.61
C GLN A 185 19.25 2.44 -3.13
N HIS A 186 18.40 3.28 -2.55
CA HIS A 186 17.98 3.13 -1.16
C HIS A 186 17.24 1.80 -0.94
N TYR A 187 16.34 1.43 -1.84
CA TYR A 187 15.61 0.15 -1.76
C TYR A 187 16.56 -1.05 -1.80
N ARG A 188 17.55 -1.03 -2.71
CA ARG A 188 18.54 -2.11 -2.83
C ARG A 188 19.40 -2.26 -1.59
N GLN A 189 19.84 -1.14 -1.02
CA GLN A 189 20.64 -1.15 0.21
C GLN A 189 19.84 -1.69 1.40
N ALA A 190 18.56 -1.34 1.51
CA ALA A 190 17.72 -1.75 2.62
C ALA A 190 17.22 -3.20 2.53
N THR A 191 17.02 -3.73 1.32
CA THR A 191 16.45 -5.08 1.12
C THR A 191 17.48 -6.14 0.74
N GLY A 192 18.70 -5.74 0.37
CA GLY A 192 19.72 -6.64 -0.18
C GLY A 192 19.36 -7.20 -1.56
N ARG A 193 18.21 -6.80 -2.13
CA ARG A 193 17.72 -7.23 -3.44
C ARG A 193 17.61 -6.00 -4.32
N ALA A 194 17.93 -6.11 -5.62
CA ALA A 194 17.36 -5.13 -6.54
C ALA A 194 15.84 -5.18 -6.37
N PRO A 195 15.10 -4.05 -6.48
CA PRO A 195 13.67 -4.18 -6.67
C PRO A 195 13.54 -5.16 -7.82
N GLU A 196 12.87 -6.29 -7.57
CA GLU A 196 12.27 -6.98 -8.68
C GLU A 196 11.57 -5.86 -9.39
N THR A 197 11.93 -5.58 -10.65
CA THR A 197 10.92 -5.01 -11.52
C THR A 197 9.67 -5.78 -11.14
N GLY A 198 8.60 -5.11 -10.75
CA GLY A 198 7.28 -5.73 -10.75
C GLY A 198 6.99 -6.11 -12.20
N GLY A 199 7.78 -7.03 -12.77
CA GLY A 199 7.31 -8.04 -13.65
C GLY A 199 6.34 -8.80 -12.76
N ASP A 200 5.09 -8.41 -12.88
CA ASP A 200 4.20 -9.27 -13.65
C ASP A 200 5.03 -10.30 -14.38
N THR A 201 5.01 -11.53 -13.88
CA THR A 201 5.55 -12.71 -14.55
C THR A 201 5.59 -12.44 -16.05
N GLY A 202 6.80 -12.36 -16.62
CA GLY A 202 7.03 -12.15 -18.05
C GLY A 202 6.51 -13.30 -18.92
N ASP A 203 5.53 -14.03 -18.41
CA ASP A 203 4.68 -14.93 -19.16
C ASP A 203 3.78 -14.06 -20.03
N ALA A 204 3.85 -14.32 -21.32
CA ALA A 204 2.90 -13.80 -22.28
C ALA A 204 1.49 -14.07 -21.76
N VAL A 205 0.58 -13.09 -21.93
CA VAL A 205 -0.82 -13.27 -21.54
C VAL A 205 -1.39 -14.57 -22.12
N SER A 206 -1.98 -15.37 -21.24
CA SER A 206 -2.60 -16.63 -21.64
C SER A 206 -3.77 -16.38 -22.59
N GLU A 207 -4.03 -17.34 -23.48
CA GLU A 207 -5.16 -17.22 -24.40
C GLU A 207 -6.50 -17.12 -23.65
N ALA A 208 -6.62 -17.81 -22.51
CA ALA A 208 -7.79 -17.76 -21.65
C ALA A 208 -8.02 -16.34 -21.09
N THR A 209 -6.98 -15.71 -20.55
CA THR A 209 -7.04 -14.36 -19.99
C THR A 209 -7.34 -13.32 -21.07
N ARG A 210 -6.74 -13.47 -22.25
CA ARG A 210 -7.02 -12.60 -23.40
C ARG A 210 -8.48 -12.73 -23.87
N LYS A 211 -9.02 -13.95 -23.92
CA LYS A 211 -10.44 -14.20 -24.24
C LYS A 211 -11.36 -13.59 -23.19
N HIS A 212 -11.04 -13.74 -21.91
CA HIS A 212 -11.83 -13.16 -20.83
C HIS A 212 -11.84 -11.63 -20.88
N LEU A 213 -10.67 -11.01 -21.07
CA LEU A 213 -10.52 -9.56 -21.30
C LEU A 213 -11.39 -9.09 -22.47
N HIS A 214 -11.38 -9.81 -23.59
CA HIS A 214 -12.19 -9.43 -24.75
C HIS A 214 -13.68 -9.59 -24.50
N ALA A 215 -14.13 -10.70 -23.91
CA ALA A 215 -15.53 -10.94 -23.60
C ALA A 215 -16.09 -9.88 -22.63
N LEU A 216 -15.36 -9.57 -21.57
CA LEU A 216 -15.77 -8.57 -20.58
C LEU A 216 -15.78 -7.15 -21.16
N GLY A 217 -14.81 -6.83 -22.02
CA GLY A 217 -14.77 -5.56 -22.74
C GLY A 217 -15.94 -5.39 -23.71
N THR A 218 -16.26 -6.41 -24.51
CA THR A 218 -17.43 -6.40 -25.40
C THR A 218 -18.73 -6.26 -24.62
N GLU A 219 -18.87 -6.92 -23.48
CA GLU A 219 -20.04 -6.78 -22.60
C GLU A 219 -20.23 -5.33 -22.09
N LEU A 220 -19.14 -4.65 -21.73
CA LEU A 220 -19.20 -3.32 -21.14
C LEU A 220 -19.26 -2.17 -22.15
N TYR A 221 -18.66 -2.35 -23.32
CA TYR A 221 -18.41 -1.27 -24.28
C TYR A 221 -18.98 -1.54 -25.68
N GLY A 222 -19.46 -2.76 -25.97
CA GLY A 222 -20.02 -3.12 -27.28
C GLY A 222 -19.07 -2.78 -28.42
N GLU A 223 -19.57 -2.07 -29.43
CA GLU A 223 -18.81 -1.64 -30.61
C GLU A 223 -17.62 -0.73 -30.29
N GLN A 224 -17.63 -0.05 -29.14
CA GLN A 224 -16.53 0.84 -28.73
C GLN A 224 -15.35 0.09 -28.12
N TRP A 225 -15.49 -1.22 -27.88
CA TRP A 225 -14.49 -1.98 -27.14
C TRP A 225 -13.09 -1.91 -27.77
N ASP A 226 -12.97 -2.05 -29.09
CA ASP A 226 -11.65 -2.05 -29.73
C ASP A 226 -10.89 -0.73 -29.48
N ALA A 227 -11.54 0.42 -29.67
CA ALA A 227 -10.94 1.73 -29.38
C ALA A 227 -10.59 1.90 -27.90
N VAL A 228 -11.46 1.44 -27.00
CA VAL A 228 -11.24 1.48 -25.55
C VAL A 228 -10.07 0.59 -25.14
N ARG A 229 -9.97 -0.60 -25.73
CA ARG A 229 -8.89 -1.58 -25.50
C ARG A 229 -7.55 -0.97 -25.87
N HIS A 230 -7.41 -0.41 -27.08
CA HIS A 230 -6.14 0.19 -27.52
C HIS A 230 -5.66 1.29 -26.57
N ARG A 231 -6.56 2.20 -26.17
CA ARG A 231 -6.24 3.27 -25.21
C ARG A 231 -5.86 2.71 -23.84
N ASN A 232 -6.58 1.70 -23.35
CA ASN A 232 -6.32 1.09 -22.05
C ASN A 232 -5.01 0.29 -22.02
N VAL A 233 -4.71 -0.44 -23.09
CA VAL A 233 -3.46 -1.17 -23.28
C VAL A 233 -2.29 -0.19 -23.31
N ARG A 234 -2.38 0.89 -24.09
CA ARG A 234 -1.37 1.95 -24.11
C ARG A 234 -1.14 2.53 -22.71
N ARG A 235 -2.21 2.79 -21.97
CA ARG A 235 -2.13 3.35 -20.61
C ARG A 235 -1.49 2.38 -19.61
N VAL A 236 -1.90 1.12 -19.61
CA VAL A 236 -1.42 0.13 -18.62
C VAL A 236 0.03 -0.30 -18.87
N THR A 237 0.47 -0.27 -20.13
CA THR A 237 1.83 -0.65 -20.53
C THR A 237 2.78 0.55 -20.58
N GLY A 238 2.33 1.76 -20.21
CA GLY A 238 3.14 2.97 -20.30
C GLY A 238 3.53 3.37 -21.72
N GLY A 239 2.73 2.97 -22.73
CA GLY A 239 2.97 3.24 -24.14
C GLY A 239 3.81 2.21 -24.87
N ARG A 240 4.19 1.10 -24.22
CA ARG A 240 5.00 0.03 -24.83
C ARG A 240 4.30 -0.66 -26.01
N THR A 241 2.98 -0.83 -25.94
CA THR A 241 2.18 -1.45 -27.00
C THR A 241 0.75 -0.90 -26.94
N GLU A 242 0.03 -1.05 -28.06
CA GLU A 242 -1.43 -0.84 -28.13
C GLU A 242 -2.17 -2.15 -28.37
N SER A 243 -1.44 -3.27 -28.56
CA SER A 243 -1.99 -4.60 -28.80
C SER A 243 -2.18 -5.35 -27.49
N SER A 244 -3.40 -5.87 -27.26
CA SER A 244 -3.66 -6.71 -26.09
C SER A 244 -2.94 -8.06 -26.12
N ALA A 245 -2.36 -8.46 -27.27
CA ALA A 245 -1.57 -9.68 -27.39
C ALA A 245 -0.18 -9.54 -26.77
N ASP A 246 0.32 -8.31 -26.64
CA ASP A 246 1.67 -8.02 -26.11
C ASP A 246 1.63 -7.67 -24.61
N LEU A 247 0.48 -7.91 -23.97
CA LEU A 247 0.33 -7.79 -22.53
C LEU A 247 1.01 -8.96 -21.84
N THR A 248 1.56 -8.66 -20.66
CA THR A 248 1.84 -9.68 -19.65
C THR A 248 0.54 -10.14 -19.00
N GLU A 249 0.55 -11.34 -18.41
CA GLU A 249 -0.61 -11.90 -17.72
C GLU A 249 -1.22 -10.94 -16.70
N ALA A 250 -0.38 -10.28 -15.90
CA ALA A 250 -0.87 -9.41 -14.85
C ALA A 250 -1.20 -7.97 -15.31
N GLU A 251 -0.66 -7.49 -16.44
CA GLU A 251 -1.21 -6.29 -17.10
C GLU A 251 -2.63 -6.55 -17.60
N ALA A 252 -2.88 -7.72 -18.18
CA ALA A 252 -4.21 -8.14 -18.60
C ALA A 252 -5.15 -8.28 -17.39
N GLN A 253 -4.68 -8.88 -16.29
CA GLN A 253 -5.47 -9.02 -15.06
C GLN A 253 -5.84 -7.65 -14.46
N ARG A 254 -4.92 -6.67 -14.45
CA ARG A 254 -5.23 -5.30 -13.99
C ARG A 254 -6.35 -4.64 -14.81
N LEU A 255 -6.38 -4.87 -16.13
CA LEU A 255 -7.47 -4.37 -16.98
C LEU A 255 -8.80 -5.07 -16.65
N ILE A 256 -8.79 -6.39 -16.48
CA ILE A 256 -9.95 -7.18 -16.10
C ILE A 256 -10.54 -6.70 -14.77
N ASP A 257 -9.71 -6.52 -13.74
CA ASP A 257 -10.14 -6.09 -12.41
C ASP A 257 -10.77 -4.68 -12.44
N GLY A 258 -10.19 -3.77 -13.23
CA GLY A 258 -10.74 -2.43 -13.46
C GLY A 258 -12.13 -2.48 -14.12
N MET A 259 -12.28 -3.31 -15.14
CA MET A 259 -13.57 -3.49 -15.83
C MET A 259 -14.63 -4.16 -14.95
N ASN A 260 -14.25 -5.17 -14.16
CA ASN A 260 -15.16 -5.80 -13.19
C ASN A 260 -15.63 -4.80 -12.12
N THR A 261 -14.74 -3.91 -11.69
CA THR A 261 -15.10 -2.82 -10.77
C THR A 261 -16.12 -1.88 -11.40
N LEU A 262 -15.89 -1.45 -12.65
CA LEU A 262 -16.85 -0.63 -13.40
C LEU A 262 -18.20 -1.33 -13.59
N LYS A 263 -18.19 -2.63 -13.90
CA LYS A 263 -19.40 -3.45 -14.05
C LYS A 263 -20.25 -3.44 -12.77
N ARG A 264 -19.61 -3.67 -11.60
CA ARG A 264 -20.28 -3.61 -10.30
C ARG A 264 -20.86 -2.21 -10.02
N GLN A 265 -20.12 -1.15 -10.33
CA GLN A 265 -20.60 0.22 -10.15
C GLN A 265 -21.82 0.54 -11.02
N ARG A 266 -21.82 0.11 -12.29
CA ARG A 266 -22.97 0.28 -13.19
C ARG A 266 -24.19 -0.51 -12.73
N ALA A 267 -24.00 -1.74 -12.27
CA ALA A 267 -25.09 -2.56 -11.73
C ALA A 267 -25.72 -1.94 -10.48
N ALA A 268 -24.90 -1.44 -9.54
CA ALA A 268 -25.38 -0.75 -8.35
C ALA A 268 -26.16 0.53 -8.69
N ALA A 269 -25.65 1.34 -9.62
CA ALA A 269 -26.33 2.55 -10.08
C ALA A 269 -27.66 2.25 -10.79
N ASN A 270 -27.73 1.16 -11.58
CA ASN A 270 -28.96 0.76 -12.24
C ASN A 270 -30.01 0.26 -11.23
N HIS A 271 -29.60 -0.51 -10.22
CA HIS A 271 -30.49 -0.97 -9.15
C HIS A 271 -31.08 0.19 -8.35
N GLN A 272 -30.29 1.21 -8.05
CA GLN A 272 -30.76 2.43 -7.36
C GLN A 272 -31.76 3.24 -8.20
N ARG A 273 -31.65 3.21 -9.54
CA ARG A 273 -32.59 3.91 -10.44
C ARG A 273 -33.92 3.18 -10.63
N VAL A 274 -33.95 1.86 -10.45
CA VAL A 274 -35.17 1.04 -10.56
C VAL A 274 -35.92 0.96 -9.22
N ALA A 275 -35.21 1.14 -8.10
CA ALA A 275 -35.78 1.12 -6.75
C ALA A 275 -36.30 2.50 -6.27
N ALA A 276 -36.08 3.57 -7.05
CA ALA A 276 -36.57 4.93 -6.81
C ALA A 276 -37.74 5.23 -7.75
#